data_AF-A0A7K3KJD3-F1
#
_entry.id   AF-A0A7K3KJD3-F1
#
_cell.length_a   1.000
_cell.length_b   1.000
_cell.length_c   1.000
_cell.angle_alpha   90.00
_cell.angle_beta   90.00
_cell.angle_gamma   90.00
#
_symmetry.space_group_name_H-M   'P 1'
#
loop_
_entity.id
_entity.type
_entity.pdbx_description
1 polymer ?
#
loop_
_entity_poly.entity_id
_entity_poly.type
_entity_poly.pdbx_seq_one_letter_code
_entity_poly.pdbx_strand_id
1 'polypeptide(L)' 'MVSEAQKRAAANYRKKSVKQVILKFYPGDAEMYEWVKAQGNATAYVKSLVAADMERRGGEARG' A
#
# COMPACT_ATOMS: atom_id res chain seq x y z
N MET A 1 -7.73 -27.28 6.20
CA MET A 1 -8.93 -26.75 6.89
C MET A 1 -8.45 -25.67 7.87
N VAL A 2 -8.70 -24.39 7.58
CA VAL A 2 -8.26 -23.28 8.46
C VAL A 2 -9.21 -23.23 9.66
N SER A 3 -8.68 -23.31 10.87
CA SER A 3 -9.50 -23.38 12.09
C SER A 3 -10.14 -22.02 12.41
N GLU A 4 -11.29 -22.03 13.08
CA GLU A 4 -11.98 -20.81 13.53
C GLU A 4 -11.12 -19.93 14.45
N ALA A 5 -10.17 -20.54 15.17
CA ALA A 5 -9.19 -19.82 15.98
C ALA A 5 -8.17 -19.05 15.10
N GLN A 6 -7.73 -19.65 13.99
CA GLN A 6 -6.83 -18.98 13.03
C GLN A 6 -7.54 -17.81 12.34
N LYS A 7 -8.83 -17.96 12.00
CA LYS A 7 -9.64 -16.86 11.44
C LYS A 7 -9.79 -15.69 12.44
N ARG A 8 -10.06 -15.97 13.71
CA ARG A 8 -10.14 -14.92 14.76
C ARG A 8 -8.80 -14.22 15.01
N ALA A 9 -7.69 -14.96 15.02
CA ALA A 9 -6.35 -14.39 15.19
C ALA A 9 -5.99 -13.46 14.01
N ALA A 10 -6.24 -13.89 12.77
CA ALA A 10 -6.03 -13.07 11.59
C ALA A 10 -6.91 -11.81 11.59
N ALA A 11 -8.17 -11.93 12.02
CA ALA A 11 -9.08 -10.79 12.15
C ALA A 11 -8.60 -9.77 13.21
N ASN A 12 -8.09 -10.26 14.35
CA ASN A 12 -7.55 -9.40 15.41
C ASN A 12 -6.25 -8.70 15.01
N TYR A 13 -5.34 -9.38 14.31
CA TYR A 13 -4.12 -8.78 13.77
C TYR A 13 -4.45 -7.72 12.72
N ARG A 14 -5.40 -8.01 11.82
CA ARG A 14 -5.87 -7.03 10.82
C ARG A 14 -6.48 -5.79 11.47
N LYS A 15 -7.26 -5.94 12.54
CA LYS A 15 -7.88 -4.81 13.26
C LYS A 15 -6.90 -3.97 14.06
N LYS A 16 -5.85 -4.56 14.62
CA LYS A 16 -4.92 -3.85 15.55
C LYS A 16 -3.61 -3.40 14.91
N SER A 17 -3.20 -4.00 13.79
CA SER A 17 -1.84 -3.81 13.26
C SER A 17 -1.80 -3.26 11.82
N VAL A 18 -2.94 -3.12 11.15
CA VAL A 18 -3.00 -2.54 9.81
C VAL A 18 -3.16 -1.02 9.93
N LYS A 19 -2.21 -0.28 9.38
CA LYS A 19 -2.31 1.17 9.17
C LYS A 19 -2.77 1.42 7.74
N GLN A 20 -3.77 2.28 7.57
CA GLN A 20 -4.32 2.64 6.27
C GLN A 20 -3.92 4.07 5.91
N VAL A 21 -3.58 4.28 4.63
CA VAL A 21 -3.43 5.59 4.02
C VAL A 21 -4.52 5.72 2.95
N ILE A 22 -5.26 6.83 2.97
CA ILE A 22 -6.31 7.11 1.98
C ILE A 22 -5.75 8.12 0.99
N LEU A 23 -5.70 7.74 -0.30
CA LEU A 23 -5.38 8.65 -1.40
C LEU A 23 -6.68 9.15 -2.01
N LYS A 24 -6.81 10.48 -2.14
CA LYS A 24 -7.91 11.12 -2.85
C LYS A 24 -7.36 11.70 -4.14
N PHE A 25 -7.98 11.36 -5.26
CA PHE A 25 -7.68 11.93 -6.56
C PHE A 25 -8.82 12.89 -6.91
N TYR A 26 -8.51 14.18 -7.03
CA TYR A 26 -9.48 15.19 -7.41
C TYR A 26 -9.52 15.31 -8.94
N PRO A 27 -10.43 16.10 -9.54
CA PRO A 27 -10.52 16.20 -11.00
C PRO A 27 -9.22 16.61 -11.70
N GLY A 28 -8.35 17.38 -11.03
CA GLY A 28 -7.02 17.72 -11.55
C GLY A 28 -6.03 16.54 -11.59
N ASP A 29 -6.30 15.48 -10.83
CA ASP A 29 -5.49 14.27 -10.74
C ASP A 29 -6.07 13.11 -11.57
N ALA A 30 -7.03 13.39 -12.46
CA ALA A 30 -7.76 12.35 -13.19
C ALA A 30 -6.81 11.42 -13.96
N GLU A 31 -5.80 11.98 -14.62
CA GLU A 31 -4.78 11.19 -15.33
C GLU A 31 -3.98 10.30 -14.37
N MET A 32 -3.62 10.80 -13.19
CA MET A 32 -2.89 10.03 -12.18
C MET A 32 -3.75 8.89 -11.61
N TYR A 33 -5.04 9.14 -11.41
CA TYR A 33 -6.00 8.12 -11.00
C TYR A 33 -6.08 7.00 -12.05
N GLU A 34 -6.29 7.36 -13.33
CA GLU A 34 -6.37 6.39 -14.41
C GLU A 34 -5.08 5.59 -14.54
N TRP A 35 -3.93 6.25 -14.42
CA TRP A 35 -2.63 5.57 -14.45
C TRP A 35 -2.47 4.53 -13.34
N VAL A 36 -2.80 4.89 -12.09
CA VAL A 36 -2.76 3.97 -10.94
C VAL A 36 -3.77 2.84 -11.12
N LYS A 37 -4.94 3.15 -11.68
CA LYS A 37 -6.02 2.18 -11.86
C LYS A 37 -5.74 1.19 -13.00
N ALA A 38 -5.02 1.62 -14.03
CA ALA A 38 -4.56 0.77 -15.12
C ALA A 38 -3.57 -0.32 -14.65
N GLN A 39 -2.94 -0.14 -13.48
CA GLN A 39 -2.09 -1.16 -12.90
C GLN A 39 -2.96 -2.31 -12.37
N GLY A 40 -2.67 -3.55 -12.80
CA GLY A 40 -3.44 -4.74 -12.40
C GLY A 40 -3.60 -4.90 -10.87
N ASN A 41 -2.66 -4.36 -10.09
CA ASN A 41 -2.80 -4.18 -8.65
C ASN A 41 -2.26 -2.81 -8.19
N ALA A 42 -3.15 -1.82 -8.13
CA ALA A 42 -2.86 -0.46 -7.67
C ALA A 42 -2.17 -0.41 -6.29
N THR A 43 -2.60 -1.25 -5.34
CA THR A 43 -2.01 -1.27 -3.99
C THR A 43 -0.56 -1.76 -4.01
N ALA A 44 -0.30 -2.84 -4.76
CA ALA A 44 1.06 -3.37 -4.91
C ALA A 44 1.96 -2.37 -5.62
N TYR A 45 1.45 -1.74 -6.69
CA TYR A 45 2.15 -0.70 -7.44
C TYR A 45 2.53 0.50 -6.58
N VAL A 46 1.58 1.09 -5.83
CA VAL A 46 1.88 2.23 -4.96
C VAL A 46 2.90 1.85 -3.88
N LYS A 47 2.81 0.64 -3.31
CA LYS A 47 3.79 0.16 -2.33
C LYS A 47 5.19 -0.02 -2.92
N SER A 48 5.33 -0.51 -4.15
CA SER A 48 6.64 -0.64 -4.79
C SER A 48 7.27 0.71 -5.09
N LEU A 49 6.47 1.71 -5.48
CA LEU A 49 6.97 3.07 -5.69
C LEU A 49 7.50 3.68 -4.39
N VAL A 50 6.77 3.52 -3.28
CA VAL A 50 7.20 3.99 -1.96
C VAL A 50 8.46 3.28 -1.49
N ALA A 51 8.55 1.95 -1.66
CA ALA A 51 9.75 1.19 -1.29
C ALA A 51 10.98 1.66 -2.06
N ALA A 52 10.86 1.84 -3.39
CA ALA A 52 11.95 2.34 -4.22
C ALA A 52 12.34 3.78 -3.86
N ASP A 53 11.38 4.64 -3.49
CA ASP A 53 11.66 5.99 -2.99
C ASP A 53 12.41 5.98 -1.66
N MET A 54 12.01 5.10 -0.72
CA MET A 54 12.72 4.90 0.54
C MET A 54 14.17 4.43 0.33
N GLU A 55 14.39 3.52 -0.62
CA GLU A 55 15.74 3.04 -0.95
C GLU A 55 16.61 4.14 -1.53
N ARG A 56 16.08 4.95 -2.46
CA ARG A 56 16.81 6.09 -3.04
C ARG A 56 17.21 7.11 -1.97
N ARG A 57 16.26 7.53 -1.13
CA ARG A 57 16.51 8.51 -0.06
C ARG A 57 17.35 7.94 1.09
N GLY A 58 17.19 6.65 1.38
CA GLY A 58 17.99 5.93 2.38
C GLY A 58 19.42 5.67 1.93
N GLY A 59 19.66 5.57 0.62
CA GLY A 59 20.98 5.55 0.01
C GLY A 59 21.68 6.91 0.05
N GLU A 60 20.94 8.00 -0.13
CA GLU A 60 21.46 9.39 -0.02
C GLU A 60 21.83 9.78 1.42
N ALA A 61 21.17 9.22 2.45
CA ALA A 61 21.50 9.50 3.86
C ALA A 61 22.73 8.73 4.39
N ARG A 62 23.35 7.86 3.57
CA ARG A 62 24.54 7.07 3.92
C ARG A 62 25.73 7.29 2.95
N GLY A 63 25.62 8.27 2.04
CA GLY A 63 26.67 8.66 1.09
C GLY A 63 27.45 9.87 1.56
#